data_AF-A0A952J5Q1-F1
#
_entry.id   AF-A0A952J5Q1-F1
#
_cell.length_a   1.000
_cell.length_b   1.000
_cell.length_c   1.000
_cell.angle_alpha   90.00
_cell.angle_beta   90.00
_cell.angle_gamma   90.00
#
_symmetry.space_group_name_H-M   'P 1'
#
loop_
_entity.id
_entity.type
_entity.pdbx_description
1 polymer ?
#
loop_
_entity_poly.entity_id
_entity_poly.type
_entity_poly.pdbx_seq_one_letter_code
_entity_poly.pdbx_strand_id
1 'polypeptide(L)'
;MKSIHVLILSVVSLSSVFAQEAETESVTYDPTFWAQELRLDNQQLHKIEAINAEFYQLLKERPTLTQLHDYLQTRQELILETFHNRQKRKWEKIVSSL
;
A
#
# COMPACT_ATOMS: atom_id res chain seq x y z
N MET A 1 -14.77 62.56 -22.34
CA MET A 1 -14.74 62.59 -20.86
C MET A 1 -16.01 61.94 -20.33
N LYS A 2 -15.88 60.83 -19.59
CA LYS A 2 -16.54 60.57 -18.30
C LYS A 2 -16.24 59.12 -17.90
N SER A 3 -15.47 59.03 -16.83
CA SER A 3 -15.01 57.82 -16.17
C SER A 3 -16.14 57.14 -15.39
N ILE A 4 -16.09 55.81 -15.39
CA ILE A 4 -16.26 54.86 -14.27
C ILE A 4 -17.47 55.05 -13.32
N HIS A 5 -18.31 54.01 -13.24
CA HIS A 5 -18.77 53.47 -11.95
C HIS A 5 -18.79 51.94 -11.99
N VAL A 6 -17.99 51.33 -11.11
CA VAL A 6 -18.05 49.93 -10.71
C VAL A 6 -19.25 49.73 -9.79
N LEU A 7 -20.05 48.69 -9.99
CA LEU A 7 -20.81 48.08 -8.90
C LEU A 7 -20.92 46.55 -9.08
N ILE A 8 -20.54 45.89 -8.00
CA ILE A 8 -20.40 44.46 -7.74
C ILE A 8 -21.78 43.82 -7.51
N LEU A 9 -22.03 42.61 -8.02
CA LEU A 9 -22.79 41.57 -7.28
C LEU A 9 -22.68 40.19 -7.97
N SER A 10 -22.17 39.21 -7.21
CA SER A 10 -22.60 37.79 -7.12
C SER A 10 -23.18 37.14 -8.39
N VAL A 11 -22.70 36.00 -8.87
CA VAL A 11 -22.77 34.70 -8.17
C VAL A 11 -21.57 33.84 -8.57
N VAL A 12 -20.70 33.57 -7.60
CA VAL A 12 -19.76 32.46 -7.66
C VAL A 12 -20.58 31.20 -7.47
N SER A 13 -21.04 30.61 -8.58
CA SER A 13 -21.58 29.24 -8.57
C SER A 13 -20.40 28.27 -8.49
N LEU A 14 -19.78 28.22 -7.32
CA LEU A 14 -18.93 27.11 -6.89
C LEU A 14 -19.88 25.92 -6.65
N SER A 15 -20.30 25.27 -7.72
CA SER A 15 -20.92 23.96 -7.64
C SER A 15 -19.79 22.95 -7.52
N SER A 16 -19.26 22.85 -6.31
CA SER A 16 -18.42 21.76 -5.83
C SER A 16 -19.19 20.45 -5.97
N VAL A 17 -19.08 19.83 -7.15
CA VAL A 17 -19.32 18.40 -7.30
C VAL A 17 -18.14 17.73 -6.59
N PHE A 18 -18.37 17.37 -5.32
CA PHE A 18 -17.56 16.39 -4.61
C PHE A 18 -17.67 15.07 -5.38
N ALA A 19 -16.84 14.91 -6.41
CA ALA A 19 -16.39 13.61 -6.83
C ALA A 19 -15.48 13.09 -5.72
N GLN A 20 -16.10 12.53 -4.68
CA GLN A 20 -15.40 11.64 -3.77
C GLN A 20 -15.28 10.31 -4.52
N GLU A 21 -14.47 10.30 -5.58
CA GLU A 21 -13.78 9.09 -5.97
C GLU A 21 -13.01 8.71 -4.71
N ALA A 22 -13.49 7.67 -4.04
CA ALA A 22 -12.69 6.96 -3.08
C ALA A 22 -11.49 6.46 -3.89
N GLU A 23 -10.45 7.29 -3.96
CA GLU A 23 -9.11 6.83 -4.23
C GLU A 23 -8.89 5.73 -3.20
N THR A 24 -9.11 4.49 -3.63
CA THR A 24 -8.43 3.36 -3.04
C THR A 24 -6.97 3.70 -3.20
N GLU A 25 -6.41 4.37 -2.18
CA GLU A 25 -4.98 4.49 -1.99
C GLU A 25 -4.46 3.06 -2.09
N SER A 26 -4.02 2.69 -3.29
CA SER A 26 -3.24 1.49 -3.49
C SER A 26 -1.95 1.79 -2.77
N VAL A 27 -1.87 1.34 -1.52
CA VAL A 27 -0.62 1.30 -0.76
C VAL A 27 0.32 0.45 -1.61
N THR A 28 1.06 1.14 -2.48
CA THR A 28 1.95 0.52 -3.45
C THR A 28 3.21 0.27 -2.67
N TYR A 29 3.19 -0.81 -1.88
CA TYR A 29 4.40 -1.34 -1.30
C TYR A 29 5.25 -1.82 -2.46
N ASP A 30 6.44 -1.24 -2.61
CA ASP A 30 7.40 -1.70 -3.61
C ASP A 30 8.41 -2.65 -2.94
N PRO A 31 8.21 -3.98 -3.04
CA PRO A 31 9.16 -4.96 -2.54
C PRO A 31 10.37 -5.13 -3.47
N THR A 32 10.65 -4.19 -4.40
CA THR A 32 11.70 -4.30 -5.43
C THR A 32 13.03 -4.80 -4.91
N PHE A 33 13.42 -4.39 -3.70
CA PHE A 33 14.65 -4.87 -3.07
C PHE A 33 14.67 -6.41 -2.91
N TRP A 34 13.63 -6.98 -2.30
CA TRP A 34 13.52 -8.42 -2.07
C TRP A 34 13.26 -9.20 -3.36
N ALA A 35 12.46 -8.62 -4.26
CA ALA A 35 12.19 -9.18 -5.57
C ALA A 35 13.48 -9.42 -6.36
N GLN A 36 14.38 -8.42 -6.38
CA GLN A 36 15.67 -8.51 -7.06
C GLN A 36 16.62 -9.47 -6.35
N GLU A 37 16.75 -9.35 -5.03
CA GLU A 37 17.71 -10.14 -4.27
C GLU A 37 17.33 -11.63 -4.25
N LEU A 38 16.05 -11.96 -4.08
CA LEU A 38 15.57 -13.35 -4.08
C LEU A 38 15.24 -13.87 -5.49
N ARG A 39 15.32 -13.01 -6.52
CA ARG A 39 14.92 -13.33 -7.90
C ARG A 39 13.53 -13.97 -7.94
N LEU A 40 12.56 -13.30 -7.34
CA LEU A 40 11.18 -13.78 -7.30
C LEU A 40 10.61 -13.78 -8.72
N ASP A 41 9.92 -14.85 -9.10
CA ASP A 41 9.20 -14.88 -10.37
C ASP A 41 7.87 -14.12 -10.26
N ASN A 42 7.22 -13.88 -11.41
CA ASN A 42 5.96 -13.14 -11.47
C ASN A 42 4.84 -13.79 -10.65
N GLN A 43 4.82 -15.13 -10.54
CA GLN A 43 3.80 -15.82 -9.76
C GLN A 43 4.02 -15.59 -8.26
N GLN A 44 5.27 -15.65 -7.80
CA GLN A 44 5.65 -15.34 -6.42
C GLN A 44 5.35 -13.88 -6.09
N LEU A 45 5.67 -12.95 -6.99
CA LEU A 45 5.37 -11.53 -6.83
C LEU A 45 3.87 -11.27 -6.68
N HIS A 46 3.03 -11.77 -7.60
CA HIS A 46 1.58 -11.61 -7.51
C HIS A 46 1.01 -12.23 -6.22
N LYS A 47 1.54 -13.38 -5.78
CA LYS A 47 1.09 -14.00 -4.53
C LYS A 47 1.42 -13.15 -3.31
N ILE A 48 2.63 -12.57 -3.26
CA ILE A 48 3.05 -11.66 -2.18
C ILE A 48 2.24 -10.37 -2.20
N GLU A 49 1.95 -9.81 -3.37
CA GLU A 49 1.07 -8.65 -3.51
C GLU A 49 -0.32 -8.92 -2.94
N ALA A 50 -0.91 -10.09 -3.24
CA ALA A 50 -2.19 -10.49 -2.67
C ALA A 50 -2.16 -10.62 -1.13
N ILE A 51 -1.13 -11.27 -0.57
CA ILE A 51 -0.93 -11.40 0.88
C ILE A 51 -0.80 -10.02 1.53
N ASN A 52 -0.05 -9.10 0.91
CA ASN A 52 0.12 -7.74 1.41
C ASN A 52 -1.19 -6.95 1.35
N ALA A 53 -1.93 -7.05 0.24
CA ALA A 53 -3.20 -6.37 0.08
C ALA A 53 -4.19 -6.78 1.17
N GLU A 54 -4.29 -8.07 1.47
CA GLU A 54 -5.12 -8.59 2.56
C GLU A 54 -4.67 -8.05 3.92
N PHE A 55 -3.37 -8.11 4.22
CA PHE A 55 -2.81 -7.54 5.45
C PHE A 55 -3.14 -6.05 5.61
N TYR A 56 -3.01 -5.25 4.54
CA TYR A 56 -3.32 -3.82 4.61
C TYR A 56 -4.81 -3.54 4.81
N GLN A 57 -5.71 -4.40 4.34
CA GLN A 57 -7.12 -4.27 4.68
C GLN A 57 -7.35 -4.49 6.18
N LEU A 58 -6.72 -5.50 6.78
CA LEU A 58 -6.80 -5.74 8.23
C LEU A 58 -6.29 -4.54 9.05
N LEU A 59 -5.27 -3.82 8.56
CA LEU A 59 -4.78 -2.62 9.24
C LEU A 59 -5.80 -1.47 9.29
N LYS A 60 -6.70 -1.38 8.31
CA LYS A 60 -7.74 -0.33 8.27
C LYS A 60 -8.75 -0.47 9.41
N GLU A 61 -8.87 -1.67 9.98
CA GLU A 61 -9.74 -1.95 11.12
C GLU A 61 -9.18 -1.44 12.46
N ARG A 62 -7.99 -0.81 12.45
CA ARG A 62 -7.30 -0.28 13.64
C ARG A 62 -7.11 -1.37 14.71
N PRO A 63 -6.39 -2.46 14.38
CA PRO A 63 -6.21 -3.57 15.30
C PRO A 63 -5.53 -3.12 16.60
N THR A 64 -5.85 -3.84 17.67
CA THR A 64 -5.08 -3.76 18.93
C THR A 64 -3.63 -4.18 18.69
N LEU A 65 -2.73 -3.83 19.61
CA LEU A 65 -1.31 -4.19 19.49
C LEU A 65 -1.11 -5.72 19.36
N THR A 66 -1.88 -6.51 20.10
CA THR A 66 -1.84 -7.97 20.03
C THR A 66 -2.27 -8.48 18.65
N GLN A 67 -3.40 -7.98 18.13
CA GLN A 67 -3.86 -8.35 16.78
C GLN A 67 -2.86 -7.94 15.70
N LEU A 68 -2.25 -6.75 15.83
CA LEU A 68 -1.22 -6.29 14.91
C LEU A 68 -0.01 -7.24 14.89
N HIS A 69 0.44 -7.70 16.06
CA HIS A 69 1.52 -8.67 16.17
C HIS A 69 1.17 -9.97 15.43
N ASP A 70 -0.03 -10.49 15.65
CA ASP A 70 -0.50 -11.72 15.01
C ASP A 70 -0.58 -11.54 13.48
N TYR A 71 -1.14 -10.42 13.00
CA TYR A 71 -1.23 -10.13 11.57
C TYR A 71 0.14 -10.02 10.90
N LEU A 72 1.10 -9.39 11.56
CA LEU A 72 2.47 -9.28 11.06
C LEU A 72 3.12 -10.67 10.97
N GLN A 73 2.97 -11.50 12.00
CA GLN A 73 3.51 -12.84 12.02
C GLN A 73 2.88 -13.70 10.91
N THR A 74 1.55 -13.74 10.82
CA THR A 74 0.83 -14.50 9.79
C THR A 74 1.22 -14.04 8.39
N ARG A 75 1.27 -12.74 8.13
CA ARG A 75 1.72 -12.19 6.84
C ARG A 75 3.14 -12.67 6.50
N GLN A 76 4.06 -12.62 7.46
CA GLN A 76 5.44 -13.04 7.26
C GLN A 76 5.53 -14.54 6.93
N GLU A 77 4.81 -15.38 7.65
CA GLU A 77 4.75 -16.83 7.40
C GLU A 77 4.23 -17.12 5.98
N LEU A 78 3.12 -16.50 5.58
CA LEU A 78 2.55 -16.64 4.24
C LEU A 78 3.52 -16.20 3.13
N ILE A 79 4.24 -15.09 3.34
CA ILE A 79 5.28 -14.64 2.39
C ILE A 79 6.40 -15.68 2.29
N LEU A 80 6.90 -16.19 3.41
CA LEU A 80 7.97 -17.20 3.41
C LEU A 80 7.53 -18.49 2.71
N GLU A 81 6.26 -18.87 2.83
CA GLU A 81 5.71 -20.02 2.11
C GLU A 81 5.69 -19.85 0.59
N THR A 82 5.71 -18.62 0.07
CA THR A 82 5.82 -18.36 -1.38
C THR A 82 7.22 -18.67 -1.92
N PHE A 83 8.24 -18.68 -1.06
CA PHE A 83 9.63 -18.87 -1.46
C PHE A 83 9.95 -20.35 -1.71
N HIS A 84 10.77 -20.60 -2.72
CA HIS A 84 11.43 -21.89 -2.90
C HIS A 84 12.52 -22.10 -1.84
N ASN A 85 12.89 -23.36 -1.58
CA ASN A 85 13.89 -23.71 -0.57
C ASN A 85 15.23 -22.96 -0.72
N ARG A 86 15.68 -22.69 -1.95
CA ARG A 86 16.90 -21.89 -2.19
C ARG A 86 16.73 -20.42 -1.78
N GLN A 87 15.57 -19.84 -2.04
CA GLN A 87 15.23 -18.47 -1.66
C GLN A 87 15.07 -18.36 -0.14
N LYS A 88 14.45 -19.33 0.53
CA LYS A 88 14.37 -19.40 2.01
C LYS A 88 15.75 -19.37 2.66
N ARG A 89 16.68 -20.20 2.19
CA ARG A 89 18.08 -20.19 2.68
C ARG A 89 18.79 -18.87 2.43
N LYS A 90 18.50 -18.21 1.30
CA LYS A 90 19.07 -16.88 1.00
C LYS A 90 18.47 -15.81 1.92
N TRP A 91 17.16 -15.85 2.12
CA TRP A 91 16.45 -14.99 3.06
C TRP A 91 17.01 -15.11 4.48
N GLU A 92 17.17 -16.33 4.99
CA GLU A 92 17.76 -16.59 6.32
C GLU A 92 19.14 -15.95 6.46
N LYS A 93 19.98 -16.02 5.42
CA LYS A 93 21.30 -15.37 5.42
C LYS A 93 21.19 -13.85 5.49
N ILE A 94 20.31 -13.25 4.68
CA ILE A 94 20.11 -11.80 4.69
C ILE A 94 19.64 -11.34 6.07
N VAL A 95 18.63 -11.99 6.63
CA VAL A 95 18.09 -11.65 7.96
C VAL A 95 19.14 -11.83 9.05
N SER A 96 19.96 -12.89 9.00
CA SER A 96 21.03 -13.11 9.98
C SER A 96 22.18 -12.10 9.90
N SER A 97 22.25 -11.32 8.81
CA SER A 97 23.31 -10.34 8.57
C SER A 97 22.89 -8.89 8.84
N LEU A 98 21.63 -8.68 9.23
CA LEU A 98 21.06 -7.39 9.65
C LEU A 98 21.16 -7.23 11.17
#